data_AF-A0A9C9DFG7-F1
#
_entry.id   AF-A0A9C9DFG7-F1
#
_cell.length_a   1.000
_cell.length_b   1.000
_cell.length_c   1.000
_cell.angle_alpha   90.00
_cell.angle_beta   90.00
_cell.angle_gamma   90.00
#
_symmetry.space_group_name_H-M   'P 1'
#
loop_
_entity.id
_entity.type
_entity.pdbx_description
1 polymer ?
#
loop_
_entity_poly.entity_id
_entity_poly.type
_entity_poly.pdbx_seq_one_letter_code
_entity_poly.pdbx_strand_id
1 'polypeptide(L)' 'VDTLRIGRLGLYYRTLDGEEVGYWDKNAGGWRPLPEGYAKDIDKGLRIARKQAAPQLIKLYLPTARGES' A
#
# COMPACT_ATOMS: atom_id res chain seq x y z
N VAL A 1 3.57 8.22 -10.41
CA VAL A 1 2.93 7.35 -9.40
C VAL A 1 3.58 7.61 -8.06
N ASP A 2 2.82 7.52 -6.98
CA ASP A 2 3.34 7.61 -5.61
C ASP A 2 3.57 6.20 -5.07
N THR A 3 4.62 6.02 -4.26
CA THR A 3 4.90 4.72 -3.61
C THR A 3 4.96 4.89 -2.10
N LEU A 4 4.36 3.93 -1.39
CA LEU A 4 4.38 3.83 0.07
C LEU A 4 5.12 2.56 0.46
N ARG A 5 6.24 2.70 1.18
CA ARG A 5 6.99 1.58 1.72
C ARG A 5 6.75 1.45 3.22
N ILE A 6 6.18 0.33 3.64
CA ILE A 6 5.99 0.00 5.05
C ILE A 6 7.03 -1.01 5.48
N GLY A 7 8.15 -0.51 5.99
CA GLY A 7 9.28 -1.32 6.45
C GLY A 7 9.66 -2.41 5.44
N ARG A 8 9.63 -3.67 5.90
CA ARG A 8 9.78 -4.89 5.08
C ARG A 8 8.47 -5.63 4.81
N LEU A 9 7.35 -5.11 5.34
CA LEU A 9 6.04 -5.75 5.32
C LEU A 9 5.38 -5.63 3.95
N GLY A 10 5.48 -4.45 3.31
CA GLY A 10 4.82 -4.23 2.03
C GLY A 10 5.28 -2.98 1.32
N LEU A 11 5.04 -3.00 0.01
CA LEU A 11 5.20 -1.88 -0.89
C LEU A 11 3.86 -1.67 -1.59
N TYR A 12 3.42 -0.42 -1.67
CA TYR A 12 2.16 -0.03 -2.28
C TYR A 12 2.39 1.11 -3.25
N TYR A 13 1.49 1.25 -4.23
CA TYR A 13 1.46 2.40 -5.12
C TYR A 13 0.10 3.08 -5.11
N ARG A 14 0.11 4.32 -5.58
CA ARG A 14 -1.06 5.09 -5.99
C ARG A 14 -0.78 5.75 -7.35
N THR A 15 -1.74 5.73 -8.26
CA THR A 15 -1.66 6.48 -9.52
C THR A 15 -1.64 7.99 -9.27
N LEU A 16 -1.26 8.78 -10.28
CA LEU A 16 -1.17 10.24 -10.12
C LEU A 16 -2.56 10.90 -10.02
N ASP A 17 -3.53 10.38 -10.77
CA ASP A 17 -4.95 10.73 -10.61
C ASP A 17 -5.51 10.27 -9.27
N GLY A 18 -4.88 9.27 -8.66
CA GLY A 18 -5.23 8.73 -7.37
C GLY A 18 -6.44 7.80 -7.36
N GLU A 19 -6.91 7.39 -8.54
CA GLU A 19 -8.05 6.47 -8.72
C GLU A 19 -7.67 5.02 -8.43
N GLU A 20 -6.42 4.64 -8.69
CA GLU A 20 -5.96 3.28 -8.48
C GLU A 20 -4.89 3.21 -7.39
N VAL A 21 -5.01 2.17 -6.57
CA VAL A 21 -3.99 1.75 -5.62
C VAL A 21 -3.69 0.28 -5.82
N GLY A 22 -2.48 -0.12 -5.44
CA GLY A 22 -2.11 -1.52 -5.46
C GLY A 22 -0.92 -1.84 -4.58
N TYR A 23 -0.53 -3.10 -4.57
CA TYR A 23 0.56 -3.62 -3.76
C TYR A 23 1.54 -4.43 -4.60
N TRP A 24 2.78 -4.52 -4.13
CA TRP A 24 3.77 -5.40 -4.73
C TRP A 24 3.56 -6.82 -4.24
N ASP A 25 3.18 -7.71 -5.16
CA ASP A 25 3.08 -9.14 -4.92
C ASP A 25 4.43 -9.80 -5.20
N LYS A 26 5.09 -10.25 -4.13
CA LYS A 26 6.39 -10.93 -4.24
C LYS A 26 6.29 -12.31 -4.90
N ASN A 27 5.15 -12.98 -4.78
CA ASN A 27 4.94 -14.31 -5.36
C ASN A 27 4.71 -14.19 -6.88
N ALA A 28 3.96 -13.16 -7.30
CA ALA A 28 3.74 -12.86 -8.71
C ALA A 28 4.90 -12.06 -9.34
N GLY A 29 5.83 -11.53 -8.53
CA GLY A 29 6.93 -10.69 -9.01
C GLY A 29 6.48 -9.38 -9.64
N GLY A 30 5.35 -8.83 -9.20
CA GLY A 30 4.72 -7.70 -9.89
C GLY A 30 3.71 -6.94 -9.05
N TRP A 31 3.25 -5.81 -9.59
CA TRP A 31 2.18 -5.03 -8.99
C TRP A 31 0.82 -5.69 -9.21
N ARG A 32 -0.03 -5.65 -8.17
CA ARG A 32 -1.44 -6.04 -8.27
C ARG A 32 -2.33 -4.93 -7.72
N PRO A 33 -3.46 -4.64 -8.40
CA PRO A 33 -4.40 -3.63 -7.93
C PRO A 33 -5.05 -4.08 -6.62
N LEU A 34 -5.33 -3.11 -5.76
CA LEU A 34 -6.14 -3.29 -4.56
C LEU A 34 -7.57 -2.79 -4.81
N PRO A 35 -8.57 -3.37 -4.13
CA PRO A 35 -9.91 -2.81 -4.12
C PRO A 35 -9.92 -1.35 -3.65
N GLU A 36 -10.83 -0.55 -4.21
CA GLU A 36 -10.96 0.89 -3.93
C GLU A 36 -11.05 1.24 -2.44
N GLY A 37 -11.58 0.31 -1.62
CA GLY A 37 -11.63 0.45 -0.17
C GLY A 37 -10.28 0.74 0.51
N TYR A 38 -9.16 0.36 -0.10
CA TYR A 38 -7.82 0.63 0.41
C TYR A 38 -7.26 2.00 0.01
N ALA A 39 -7.84 2.70 -0.97
CA ALA A 39 -7.30 3.97 -1.47
C ALA A 39 -7.18 5.02 -0.37
N LYS A 40 -8.19 5.13 0.49
CA LYS A 40 -8.21 6.06 1.63
C LYS A 40 -7.11 5.77 2.66
N ASP A 41 -6.84 4.50 2.94
CA ASP A 41 -5.84 4.13 3.94
C ASP A 41 -4.41 4.24 3.39
N ILE A 42 -4.22 3.98 2.10
CA ILE A 42 -2.96 4.26 1.40
C ILE A 42 -2.67 5.77 1.38
N ASP A 43 -3.66 6.60 1.09
CA ASP A 43 -3.51 8.06 1.11
C ASP A 43 -3.12 8.58 2.50
N LYS A 44 -3.77 8.07 3.56
CA LYS A 44 -3.36 8.37 4.95
C LYS A 44 -1.91 7.94 5.20
N GLY A 45 -1.53 6.73 4.80
CA GLY A 45 -0.16 6.23 4.94
C GLY A 45 0.88 7.10 4.23
N LEU A 46 0.57 7.56 3.01
CA LEU A 46 1.42 8.49 2.25
C LEU A 46 1.58 9.83 2.97
N ARG A 47 0.50 10.40 3.50
CA ARG A 47 0.57 11.65 4.28
C ARG A 47 1.40 11.50 5.54
N ILE A 48 1.26 10.38 6.26
CA ILE A 48 2.07 10.10 7.46
C ILE A 48 3.55 9.95 7.08
N ALA A 49 3.87 9.19 6.02
CA ALA A 49 5.24 9.01 5.54
C ALA A 49 5.88 10.35 5.11
N ARG A 50 5.08 11.27 4.57
CA ARG A 50 5.46 12.64 4.20
C ARG A 50 5.49 13.61 5.38
N LYS A 51 5.19 13.16 6.61
CA LYS A 51 5.06 14.00 7.81
C LYS A 51 3.99 15.10 7.69
N GLN A 52 2.99 14.89 6.85
CA GLN A 52 1.85 15.80 6.64
C GLN A 52 0.65 15.48 7.54
N ALA A 53 0.70 14.34 8.23
CA ALA A 53 -0.30 13.92 9.19
C ALA A 53 0.41 13.36 10.44
N ALA A 54 -0.28 13.45 11.59
CA ALA A 54 0.21 12.85 12.83
C ALA A 54 0.33 11.33 12.68
N PRO A 55 1.33 10.69 13.31
CA PRO A 55 1.41 9.23 13.35
C PRO A 55 0.13 8.63 13.93
N GLN A 56 -0.48 7.70 13.19
CA GLN A 56 -1.70 7.01 13.59
C GLN A 56 -1.74 5.59 13.02
N LEU A 57 -2.62 4.76 13.57
CA LEU A 57 -2.90 3.44 13.02
C LEU A 57 -3.61 3.57 11.66
N ILE A 58 -3.18 2.73 10.72
CA ILE A 58 -3.75 2.59 9.38
C ILE A 58 -3.96 1.10 9.08
N LYS A 59 -5.02 0.78 8.35
CA LYS A 59 -5.28 -0.58 7.88
C LYS A 59 -4.68 -0.74 6.49
N LEU A 60 -3.89 -1.78 6.30
CA LEU A 60 -3.24 -2.05 5.02
C LEU A 60 -3.43 -3.53 4.68
N TYR A 61 -3.56 -3.81 3.38
CA TYR A 61 -3.56 -5.17 2.89
C TYR A 61 -2.15 -5.74 2.98
N LEU A 62 -1.94 -6.71 3.86
CA LEU A 62 -0.66 -7.43 3.92
C LEU A 62 -0.73 -8.65 3.00
N PRO A 63 0.04 -8.67 1.89
CA PRO A 63 0.22 -9.92 1.16
C PRO A 63 0.95 -10.88 2.10
N THR A 64 0.30 -12.00 2.45
CA THR A 64 0.92 -13.03 3.27
C THR A 64 2.13 -13.57 2.51
N ALA A 65 3.32 -13.27 3.03
CA ALA A 65 4.53 -13.95 2.60
C ALA A 65 4.57 -15.33 3.27
N ARG A 66 3.65 -16.23 2.86
CA ARG A 66 3.59 -17.70 3.12
C ARG A 66 2.18 -18.19 3.43
N GLY A 67 1.79 -19.22 2.67
CA GLY A 67 0.59 -20.07 2.74
C GLY A 67 0.21 -20.42 1.29
N GLU A 68 0.36 -21.65 0.77
CA GLU A 68 0.40 -23.01 1.33
C GLU A 68 1.23 -23.87 0.33
N SER A 69 2.22 -24.71 0.70
CA SER A 69 2.10 -26.07 1.26
C SER A 69 1.08 -26.94 0.54
#